data_AF-A0A432RDV7-F1
#
_entry.id   AF-A0A432RDV7-F1
#
_cell.length_a   1.000
_cell.length_b   1.000
_cell.length_c   1.000
_cell.angle_alpha   90.00
_cell.angle_beta   90.00
_cell.angle_gamma   90.00
#
_symmetry.space_group_name_H-M   'P 1'
#
loop_
_entity.id
_entity.type
_entity.pdbx_description
1 polymer ?
#
loop_
_entity_poly.entity_id
_entity_poly.type
_entity_poly.pdbx_seq_one_letter_code
_entity_poly.pdbx_strand_id
1 'polypeptide(L)'
;MIKTKAMLYCAICSAMISATGCSMMDPVPTTEANYAQVLPVTQAISLNTDEAHLSRSREEVLKFINELNRSIQNQTVTLTILSPKGTALAALAKQHLIFIGVPEGNIQTIDVSTQYDPLQRFDFSLATTEYKVQAADCGAAKVGHYYDRENGCYIDSARLRSLVNPEAILGQKVFQTNNQ
;
A
#
# COMPACT_ATOMS: atom_id res chain seq x y z
N MET A 1 -32.03 59.06 42.61
CA MET A 1 -31.97 57.61 42.91
C MET A 1 -31.76 56.71 41.67
N ILE A 2 -31.22 57.21 40.55
CA ILE A 2 -31.09 56.42 39.29
C ILE A 2 -29.65 55.93 39.04
N LYS A 3 -28.63 56.63 39.57
CA LYS A 3 -27.21 56.31 39.31
C LYS A 3 -26.68 55.03 39.97
N THR A 4 -27.28 54.58 41.08
CA THR A 4 -26.79 53.40 41.83
C THR A 4 -27.21 52.07 41.23
N LYS A 5 -28.33 52.01 40.48
CA LYS A 5 -28.75 50.78 39.80
C LYS A 5 -27.87 50.46 38.59
N ALA A 6 -27.45 51.47 37.83
CA ALA A 6 -26.60 51.28 36.65
C ALA A 6 -25.21 50.73 36.99
N MET A 7 -24.65 51.11 38.16
CA MET A 7 -23.33 50.66 38.61
C MET A 7 -23.34 49.19 39.06
N LEU A 8 -24.47 48.70 39.59
CA LEU A 8 -24.62 47.30 40.02
C LEU A 8 -24.77 46.33 38.84
N TYR A 9 -25.48 46.74 37.78
CA TYR A 9 -25.63 45.90 36.57
C TYR A 9 -24.33 45.76 35.78
N CYS A 10 -23.46 46.77 35.80
CA CYS A 10 -22.18 46.73 35.09
C CYS A 10 -21.19 45.75 35.74
N ALA A 11 -21.17 45.68 37.08
CA ALA A 11 -20.31 44.75 37.82
C ALA A 11 -20.73 43.27 37.67
N ILE A 12 -22.03 43.01 37.54
CA ILE A 12 -22.56 41.65 37.35
C ILE A 12 -22.23 41.12 35.94
N CYS A 13 -22.23 41.99 34.91
CA CYS A 13 -21.86 41.60 33.55
C CYS A 13 -20.37 41.23 33.41
N SER A 14 -19.46 41.91 34.13
CA SER A 14 -18.03 41.60 34.08
C SER A 14 -17.67 40.24 34.69
N ALA A 15 -18.48 39.72 35.63
CA ALA A 15 -18.22 38.43 36.28
C ALA A 15 -18.67 37.21 35.44
N MET A 16 -19.59 37.39 34.48
CA MET A 16 -20.03 36.28 33.61
C MET A 16 -19.04 35.99 32.46
N ILE A 17 -18.19 36.95 32.08
CA ILE A 17 -17.27 36.79 30.95
C ILE A 17 -16.04 35.93 31.31
N SER A 18 -15.69 35.83 32.60
CA SER A 18 -14.55 35.04 33.07
C SER A 18 -14.80 33.53 33.15
N ALA A 19 -16.02 33.05 32.87
CA ALA A 19 -16.36 31.62 33.00
C ALA A 19 -16.37 30.85 31.66
N THR A 20 -16.21 31.53 30.51
CA THR A 20 -16.13 30.87 29.20
C THR A 20 -14.69 30.71 28.75
N GLY A 21 -13.88 30.00 29.55
CA GLY A 21 -12.66 29.38 29.04
C GLY A 21 -13.06 28.14 28.25
N CYS A 22 -13.43 28.30 26.97
CA CYS A 22 -13.56 27.17 26.08
C CYS A 22 -12.15 26.57 25.93
N SER A 23 -11.88 25.47 26.63
CA SER A 23 -10.76 24.62 26.29
C SER A 23 -11.00 24.13 24.87
N MET A 24 -10.35 24.80 23.91
CA MET A 24 -10.27 24.37 22.53
C MET A 24 -9.40 23.12 22.57
N MET A 25 -10.01 21.99 22.88
CA MET A 25 -9.37 20.71 22.73
C MET A 25 -9.32 20.50 21.23
N ASP A 26 -8.12 20.61 20.66
CA ASP A 26 -7.91 20.31 19.25
C ASP A 26 -8.59 18.97 18.95
N PRO A 27 -9.34 18.86 17.84
CA PRO A 27 -9.98 17.61 17.49
C PRO A 27 -8.90 16.54 17.48
N VAL A 28 -9.08 15.52 18.32
CA VAL A 28 -8.21 14.34 18.34
C VAL A 28 -8.12 13.89 16.88
N PRO A 29 -6.92 13.90 16.27
CA PRO A 29 -6.76 13.43 14.90
C PRO A 29 -7.43 12.08 14.83
N THR A 30 -8.46 11.96 13.99
CA THR A 30 -9.11 10.68 13.73
C THR A 30 -8.00 9.70 13.44
N THR A 31 -7.85 8.71 14.32
CA THR A 31 -6.84 7.66 14.26
C THR A 31 -7.03 6.91 12.95
N GLU A 32 -6.43 7.43 11.88
CA GLU A 32 -6.08 6.63 10.72
C GLU A 32 -4.96 5.74 11.24
N ALA A 33 -5.36 4.57 11.71
CA ALA A 33 -4.47 3.53 12.19
C ALA A 33 -3.27 3.43 11.25
N ASN A 34 -2.07 3.22 11.79
CA ASN A 34 -0.85 2.96 11.04
C ASN A 34 -1.05 1.68 10.20
N TYR A 35 -1.72 1.80 9.06
CA TYR A 35 -2.10 0.68 8.22
C TYR A 35 -0.95 0.36 7.29
N ALA A 36 -0.65 -0.93 7.19
CA ALA A 36 0.25 -1.41 6.16
C ALA A 36 -0.38 -1.09 4.79
N GLN A 37 0.32 -0.32 3.98
CA GLN A 37 -0.17 0.09 2.66
C GLN A 37 0.10 -1.05 1.69
N VAL A 38 -0.92 -1.46 0.94
CA VAL A 38 -0.76 -2.44 -0.13
C VAL A 38 -0.60 -1.67 -1.44
N LEU A 39 0.60 -1.74 -2.02
CA LEU A 39 0.94 -1.03 -3.26
C LEU A 39 1.03 -2.03 -4.43
N PRO A 40 0.33 -1.78 -5.55
CA PRO A 40 0.51 -2.56 -6.75
C PRO A 40 1.84 -2.20 -7.42
N VAL A 41 2.66 -3.21 -7.70
CA VAL A 41 3.91 -3.08 -8.45
C VAL A 41 3.74 -3.84 -9.75
N THR A 42 3.63 -3.11 -10.85
CA THR A 42 3.52 -3.69 -12.19
C THR A 42 4.90 -3.80 -12.82
N GLN A 43 5.25 -5.01 -13.24
CA GLN A 43 6.44 -5.30 -14.04
C GLN A 43 5.99 -5.64 -15.44
N ALA A 44 6.60 -5.01 -16.44
CA ALA A 44 6.23 -5.21 -17.84
C ALA A 44 7.45 -5.21 -18.75
N ILE A 45 7.35 -5.98 -19.83
CA ILE A 45 8.28 -5.98 -20.95
C ILE A 45 7.50 -5.79 -22.25
N SER A 46 8.00 -4.95 -23.15
CA SER A 46 7.41 -4.70 -24.46
C SER A 46 8.45 -4.91 -25.55
N LEU A 47 8.07 -5.65 -26.59
CA LEU A 47 9.00 -6.21 -27.58
C LEU A 47 8.49 -6.04 -29.00
N ASN A 48 9.43 -6.05 -29.94
CA ASN A 48 9.18 -5.99 -31.37
C ASN A 48 9.43 -7.37 -32.01
N THR A 49 8.75 -7.67 -33.11
CA THR A 49 8.76 -8.95 -33.83
C THR A 49 9.18 -8.81 -35.29
N ASP A 50 9.88 -7.75 -35.66
CA ASP A 50 10.58 -7.70 -36.93
C ASP A 50 11.62 -8.84 -37.07
N GLU A 51 11.93 -9.24 -38.30
CA GLU A 51 12.77 -10.42 -38.57
C GLU A 51 14.16 -10.32 -37.92
N ALA A 52 14.69 -9.10 -37.79
CA ALA A 52 15.98 -8.85 -37.15
C ALA A 52 15.97 -9.10 -35.64
N HIS A 53 14.85 -8.83 -34.95
CA HIS A 53 14.79 -8.93 -33.49
C HIS A 53 13.99 -10.13 -32.99
N LEU A 54 13.26 -10.86 -33.85
CA LEU A 54 12.40 -11.97 -33.44
C LEU A 54 13.10 -13.00 -32.54
N SER A 55 14.29 -13.48 -32.90
CA SER A 55 15.04 -14.45 -32.10
C SER A 55 15.42 -13.90 -30.72
N ARG A 56 15.86 -12.65 -30.67
CA ARG A 56 16.20 -11.96 -29.42
C ARG A 56 14.97 -11.72 -28.56
N SER A 57 13.87 -11.26 -29.16
CA SER A 57 12.61 -11.01 -28.46
C SER A 57 12.05 -12.30 -27.84
N ARG A 58 12.18 -13.45 -28.50
CA ARG A 58 11.82 -14.75 -27.91
C ARG A 58 12.65 -15.04 -26.65
N GLU A 59 13.96 -14.87 -26.73
CA GLU A 59 14.85 -15.09 -25.58
C GLU A 59 14.53 -14.15 -24.42
N GLU A 60 14.32 -12.86 -24.69
CA GLU A 60 13.98 -11.85 -23.68
C GLU A 60 12.63 -12.14 -23.01
N VAL A 61 11.60 -12.58 -23.76
CA VAL A 61 10.32 -13.01 -23.16
C VAL A 61 10.54 -14.17 -22.18
N LEU A 62 11.25 -15.21 -22.60
CA LEU A 62 11.47 -16.39 -21.78
C LEU A 62 12.31 -16.06 -20.55
N LYS A 63 13.34 -15.24 -20.73
CA LYS A 63 14.17 -14.73 -19.64
C LYS A 63 13.34 -13.94 -18.62
N PHE A 64 12.51 -13.01 -19.09
CA PHE A 64 11.62 -12.23 -18.22
C PHE A 64 10.67 -13.13 -17.43
N ILE A 65 10.03 -14.10 -18.07
CA ILE A 65 9.15 -15.06 -17.39
C ILE A 65 9.93 -15.87 -16.34
N ASN A 66 11.14 -16.32 -16.65
CA ASN A 66 11.96 -17.11 -15.74
C ASN A 66 12.46 -16.30 -14.53
N GLU A 67 12.83 -15.04 -14.73
CA GLU A 67 13.22 -14.12 -13.64
C GLU A 67 12.06 -13.89 -12.66
N LEU A 68 10.82 -13.89 -13.16
CA LEU A 68 9.61 -13.67 -12.36
C LEU A 68 8.92 -14.94 -11.88
N ASN A 69 9.46 -16.13 -12.19
CA ASN A 69 8.79 -17.42 -11.98
C ASN A 69 8.17 -17.60 -10.57
N ARG A 70 8.87 -17.17 -9.51
CA ARG A 70 8.33 -17.29 -8.14
C ARG A 70 7.13 -16.39 -7.85
N SER A 71 7.05 -15.22 -8.48
CA SER A 71 5.96 -14.26 -8.27
C SER A 71 4.79 -14.55 -9.22
N ILE A 72 5.08 -14.97 -10.46
CA ILE A 72 4.09 -15.10 -11.53
C ILE A 72 3.06 -16.22 -11.33
N GLN A 73 3.40 -17.28 -10.57
CA GLN A 73 2.50 -18.43 -10.36
C GLN A 73 1.19 -18.07 -9.64
N ASN A 74 1.22 -17.05 -8.78
CA ASN A 74 0.08 -16.63 -7.96
C ASN A 74 -0.53 -15.30 -8.41
N GLN A 75 -0.04 -14.71 -9.50
CA GLN A 75 -0.48 -13.40 -9.99
C GLN A 75 -1.15 -13.53 -11.36
N THR A 76 -1.99 -12.56 -11.69
CA THR A 76 -2.50 -12.42 -13.06
C THR A 76 -1.38 -11.92 -13.97
N VAL A 77 -1.26 -12.55 -15.14
CA VAL A 77 -0.37 -12.16 -16.22
C VAL A 77 -1.20 -11.69 -17.39
N THR A 78 -0.90 -10.51 -17.91
CA THR A 78 -1.56 -9.93 -19.08
C THR A 78 -0.61 -9.97 -20.27
N LEU A 79 -1.05 -10.64 -21.32
CA LEU A 79 -0.40 -10.69 -22.63
C LEU A 79 -1.16 -9.74 -23.56
N THR A 80 -0.54 -8.63 -23.96
CA THR A 80 -1.15 -7.67 -24.88
C THR A 80 -0.54 -7.81 -26.27
N ILE A 81 -1.36 -8.14 -27.25
CA ILE A 81 -0.99 -8.18 -28.67
C ILE A 81 -1.25 -6.79 -29.24
N LEU A 82 -0.17 -6.12 -29.58
CA LEU A 82 -0.16 -4.73 -30.06
C LEU A 82 -0.16 -4.70 -31.60
N SER A 83 0.38 -5.72 -32.26
CA SER A 83 0.30 -5.85 -33.72
C SER A 83 0.08 -7.31 -34.13
N PRO A 84 -0.36 -7.59 -35.38
CA PRO A 84 -0.53 -8.96 -35.87
C PRO A 84 0.74 -9.81 -35.75
N LYS A 85 1.92 -9.19 -35.80
CA LYS A 85 3.23 -9.88 -35.68
C LYS A 85 3.49 -10.36 -34.24
N GLY A 86 2.94 -9.68 -33.24
CA GLY A 86 3.10 -10.02 -31.83
C GLY A 86 2.36 -11.29 -31.38
N THR A 87 1.45 -11.80 -32.21
CA THR A 87 0.68 -13.04 -31.96
C THR A 87 1.59 -14.24 -31.67
N ALA A 88 2.72 -14.35 -32.39
CA ALA A 88 3.68 -15.43 -32.20
C ALA A 88 4.38 -15.37 -30.83
N LEU A 89 4.72 -14.17 -30.34
CA LEU A 89 5.30 -14.00 -29.00
C LEU A 89 4.27 -14.25 -27.90
N ALA A 90 3.02 -13.82 -28.10
CA ALA A 90 1.95 -14.08 -27.14
C ALA A 90 1.68 -15.59 -27.00
N ALA A 91 1.65 -16.33 -28.12
CA ALA A 91 1.50 -17.78 -28.10
C ALA A 91 2.67 -18.48 -27.39
N LEU A 92 3.92 -18.07 -27.69
CA LEU A 92 5.13 -18.57 -27.01
C LEU A 92 5.07 -18.31 -25.51
N ALA A 93 4.79 -17.06 -25.11
CA ALA A 93 4.70 -16.64 -23.72
C ALA A 93 3.63 -17.45 -22.98
N LYS A 94 2.42 -17.57 -23.55
CA LYS A 94 1.32 -18.34 -22.97
C LYS A 94 1.72 -19.80 -22.76
N GLN A 95 2.31 -20.44 -23.76
CA GLN A 95 2.74 -21.83 -23.66
C GLN A 95 3.80 -22.03 -22.58
N HIS A 96 4.77 -21.12 -22.49
CA HIS A 96 5.82 -21.19 -21.47
C HIS A 96 5.29 -20.94 -20.06
N LEU A 97 4.36 -19.98 -19.89
CA LEU A 97 3.67 -19.72 -18.61
C LEU A 97 2.92 -20.96 -18.12
N ILE A 98 2.18 -21.64 -19.02
CA ILE A 98 1.49 -22.89 -18.69
C ILE A 98 2.51 -23.98 -18.32
N PHE A 99 3.61 -24.10 -19.07
CA PHE A 99 4.66 -25.09 -18.83
C PHE A 99 5.30 -24.94 -17.43
N ILE A 100 5.52 -23.72 -16.96
CA ILE A 100 6.06 -23.45 -15.62
C ILE A 100 5.01 -23.47 -14.50
N GLY A 101 3.75 -23.80 -14.82
CA GLY A 101 2.69 -24.03 -13.84
C GLY A 101 1.78 -22.84 -13.53
N VAL A 102 1.76 -21.80 -14.37
CA VAL A 102 0.79 -20.69 -14.22
C VAL A 102 -0.60 -21.20 -14.63
N PRO A 103 -1.63 -21.08 -13.77
CA PRO A 103 -2.98 -21.49 -14.12
C PRO A 103 -3.52 -20.70 -15.32
N GLU A 104 -4.19 -21.36 -16.27
CA GLU A 104 -4.74 -20.67 -17.46
C GLU A 104 -5.70 -19.52 -17.10
N GLY A 105 -6.47 -19.67 -16.02
CA GLY A 105 -7.37 -18.60 -15.53
C GLY A 105 -6.64 -17.33 -15.07
N ASN A 106 -5.34 -17.42 -14.78
CA ASN A 106 -4.50 -16.28 -14.42
C ASN A 106 -3.81 -15.64 -15.64
N ILE A 107 -3.92 -16.22 -16.83
CA ILE A 107 -3.31 -15.70 -18.07
C ILE A 107 -4.39 -15.01 -18.90
N GLN A 108 -4.37 -13.68 -18.92
CA GLN A 108 -5.25 -12.88 -19.74
C GLN A 108 -4.57 -12.52 -21.05
N THR A 109 -5.26 -12.68 -22.18
CA THR A 109 -4.77 -12.25 -23.49
C THR A 109 -5.67 -11.14 -24.01
N ILE A 110 -5.09 -10.00 -24.36
CA ILE A 110 -5.79 -8.82 -24.87
C ILE A 110 -5.24 -8.54 -26.26
N ASP A 111 -6.11 -8.56 -27.27
CA ASP A 111 -5.74 -8.21 -28.63
C ASP A 111 -6.24 -6.81 -28.99
N VAL A 112 -5.31 -5.87 -29.17
CA VAL A 112 -5.57 -4.50 -29.63
C VAL A 112 -4.92 -4.24 -30.98
N SER A 113 -4.46 -5.28 -31.69
CA SER A 113 -3.74 -5.15 -32.97
C SER A 113 -4.57 -4.55 -34.10
N THR A 114 -5.90 -4.55 -33.96
CA THR A 114 -6.85 -3.94 -34.89
C THR A 114 -7.10 -2.47 -34.58
N GLN A 115 -6.68 -1.98 -33.41
CA GLN A 115 -6.80 -0.57 -33.04
C GLN A 115 -5.59 0.18 -33.60
N TYR A 116 -5.84 1.11 -34.52
CA TYR A 116 -4.78 1.92 -35.10
C TYR A 116 -4.22 2.89 -34.05
N ASP A 117 -2.97 2.64 -33.62
CA ASP A 117 -2.20 3.56 -32.80
C ASP A 117 -0.93 4.00 -33.55
N PRO A 118 -0.85 5.27 -34.01
CA PRO A 118 0.31 5.77 -34.74
C PRO A 118 1.57 5.91 -33.86
N LEU A 119 1.44 5.81 -32.54
CA LEU A 119 2.56 5.84 -31.59
C LEU A 119 3.03 4.44 -31.17
N GLN A 120 2.41 3.40 -31.73
CA GLN A 120 2.73 2.02 -31.39
C GLN A 120 4.11 1.62 -31.92
N ARG A 121 5.04 1.39 -30.98
CA ARG A 121 6.44 1.01 -31.27
C ARG A 121 6.73 -0.47 -31.07
N PHE A 122 5.82 -1.17 -30.41
CA PHE A 122 5.99 -2.56 -29.97
C PHE A 122 4.86 -3.41 -30.53
N ASP A 123 5.16 -4.68 -30.75
CA ASP A 123 4.21 -5.65 -31.30
C ASP A 123 3.56 -6.50 -30.20
N PHE A 124 4.23 -6.62 -29.05
CA PHE A 124 3.81 -7.45 -27.94
C PHE A 124 4.21 -6.82 -26.60
N SER A 125 3.37 -7.01 -25.59
CA SER A 125 3.68 -6.66 -24.20
C SER A 125 3.25 -7.78 -23.25
N LEU A 126 4.07 -8.05 -22.23
CA LEU A 126 3.73 -8.93 -21.12
C LEU A 126 3.85 -8.14 -19.83
N ALA A 127 2.80 -8.15 -19.02
CA ALA A 127 2.76 -7.48 -17.73
C ALA A 127 2.26 -8.40 -16.62
N THR A 128 2.77 -8.22 -15.41
CA THR A 128 2.25 -8.82 -14.19
C THR A 128 2.24 -7.78 -13.07
N THR A 129 1.24 -7.85 -12.20
CA THR A 129 1.09 -6.92 -11.08
C THR A 129 1.16 -7.70 -9.79
N GLU A 130 2.15 -7.38 -8.96
CA GLU A 130 2.33 -7.94 -7.62
C GLU A 130 1.92 -6.89 -6.58
N TYR A 131 1.14 -7.30 -5.57
CA TYR A 131 0.79 -6.42 -4.46
C TYR A 131 1.79 -6.56 -3.32
N LYS A 132 2.53 -5.49 -3.04
CA LYS A 132 3.53 -5.45 -1.97
C LYS A 132 2.99 -4.69 -0.77
N VAL A 133 3.23 -5.23 0.43
CA VAL A 133 2.88 -4.59 1.69
C VAL A 133 4.05 -3.71 2.13
N GLN A 134 3.82 -2.41 2.20
CA GLN A 134 4.74 -1.44 2.79
C GLN A 134 4.23 -1.05 4.17
N ALA A 135 5.03 -1.31 5.20
CA ALA A 135 4.74 -0.78 6.53
C ALA A 135 4.86 0.75 6.51
N ALA A 136 3.99 1.44 7.24
CA ALA A 136 4.11 2.88 7.45
C ALA A 136 5.48 3.21 8.06
N ASP A 137 6.05 4.35 7.66
CA ASP A 137 7.29 4.85 8.26
C ASP A 137 7.02 5.26 9.72
N CYS A 138 7.82 4.72 10.63
CA CYS A 138 7.59 4.80 12.06
C CYS A 138 8.63 5.71 12.70
N GLY A 139 8.23 6.93 13.03
CA GLY A 139 9.00 7.86 13.82
C GLY A 139 9.17 7.41 15.29
N ALA A 140 10.30 7.81 15.88
CA ALA A 140 10.53 7.63 17.31
C ALA A 140 9.55 8.51 18.11
N ALA A 141 8.91 7.93 19.13
CA ALA A 141 7.93 8.64 19.95
C ALA A 141 8.54 9.92 20.57
N LYS A 142 7.95 11.07 20.26
CA LYS A 142 8.33 12.37 20.83
C LYS A 142 7.34 12.79 21.91
N VAL A 143 7.86 13.25 23.06
CA VAL A 143 7.07 13.79 24.16
C VAL A 143 6.30 15.03 23.68
N GLY A 144 5.00 15.12 23.99
CA GLY A 144 4.13 16.22 23.57
C GLY A 144 3.46 16.04 22.20
N HIS A 145 3.83 15.00 21.45
CA HIS A 145 3.34 14.72 20.09
C HIS A 145 2.59 13.38 20.03
N TYR A 146 1.73 13.11 21.01
CA TYR A 146 1.07 11.81 21.19
C TYR A 146 0.08 11.44 20.08
N TYR A 147 -0.36 12.43 19.29
CA TYR A 147 -1.36 12.24 18.23
C TYR A 147 -0.77 12.35 16.81
N ASP A 148 0.55 12.51 16.67
CA ASP A 148 1.19 12.58 15.36
C ASP A 148 1.28 11.19 14.74
N ARG A 149 0.92 11.08 13.45
CA ARG A 149 0.86 9.81 12.70
C ARG A 149 2.17 9.02 12.70
N GLU A 150 3.29 9.73 12.76
CA GLU A 150 4.62 9.11 12.75
C GLU A 150 5.04 8.60 14.13
N ASN A 151 4.38 9.01 15.22
CA ASN A 151 4.78 8.62 16.57
C ASN A 151 4.10 7.32 17.00
N GLY A 152 4.91 6.30 17.29
CA GLY A 152 4.49 5.26 18.23
C GLY A 152 4.03 3.93 17.62
N CYS A 153 4.51 3.52 16.44
CA CYS A 153 4.31 2.15 15.97
C CYS A 153 4.74 1.08 16.99
N TYR A 154 5.76 1.38 17.82
CA TYR A 154 6.14 0.50 18.94
C TYR A 154 5.04 0.44 20.02
N ILE A 155 4.45 1.57 20.38
CA ILE A 155 3.36 1.64 21.36
C ILE A 155 2.12 0.92 20.80
N ASP A 156 1.77 1.16 19.54
CA ASP A 156 0.63 0.51 18.87
C ASP A 156 0.84 -0.99 18.71
N SER A 157 2.03 -1.44 18.32
CA SER A 157 2.33 -2.87 18.22
C SER A 157 2.36 -3.55 19.58
N ALA A 158 2.86 -2.89 20.63
CA ALA A 158 2.79 -3.39 22.01
C ALA A 158 1.34 -3.48 22.51
N ARG A 159 0.51 -2.47 22.20
CA ARG A 159 -0.93 -2.49 22.50
C ARG A 159 -1.65 -3.60 21.75
N LEU A 160 -1.40 -3.78 20.46
CA LEU A 160 -2.00 -4.86 19.68
C LEU A 160 -1.57 -6.22 20.22
N ARG A 161 -0.28 -6.40 20.57
CA ARG A 161 0.19 -7.61 21.25
C ARG A 161 -0.49 -7.82 22.61
N SER A 162 -0.77 -6.74 23.36
CA SER A 162 -1.46 -6.84 24.65
C SER A 162 -2.92 -7.26 24.50
N LEU A 163 -3.55 -6.93 23.38
CA LEU A 163 -4.93 -7.34 23.08
C LEU A 163 -5.02 -8.78 22.57
N VAL A 164 -3.99 -9.27 21.86
CA VAL A 164 -3.99 -10.61 21.26
C VAL A 164 -3.46 -11.67 22.22
N ASN A 165 -2.35 -11.40 22.94
CA ASN A 165 -1.74 -12.30 23.91
C ASN A 165 -1.20 -11.49 25.11
N PRO A 166 -2.08 -11.06 26.04
CA PRO A 166 -1.70 -10.21 27.18
C PRO A 166 -0.59 -10.82 28.06
N GLU A 167 -0.58 -12.15 28.21
CA GLU A 167 0.40 -12.89 29.00
C GLU A 167 1.83 -12.79 28.46
N ALA A 168 2.01 -12.57 27.15
CA ALA A 168 3.33 -12.41 26.55
C ALA A 168 4.04 -11.12 27.01
N ILE A 169 3.29 -10.16 27.55
CA ILE A 169 3.82 -8.88 28.05
C ILE A 169 4.22 -8.97 29.52
N LEU A 170 3.64 -9.90 30.27
CA LEU A 170 3.89 -10.11 31.70
C LEU A 170 5.03 -11.12 31.98
N GLY A 171 5.48 -11.83 30.94
CA GLY A 171 6.25 -13.08 31.07
C GLY A 171 7.74 -13.00 31.42
N GLN A 172 8.35 -11.83 31.65
CA GLN A 172 9.81 -11.78 31.90
C GLN A 172 10.27 -11.31 33.28
N LYS A 173 9.42 -10.76 34.16
CA LYS A 173 9.87 -10.30 35.48
C LYS A 173 8.92 -10.54 36.67
N VAL A 174 7.74 -11.13 36.46
CA VAL A 174 6.76 -11.28 37.57
C VAL A 174 6.88 -12.63 38.29
N PHE A 175 7.51 -13.64 37.69
CA PHE A 175 7.68 -14.98 38.30
C PHE A 175 9.12 -15.29 38.71
N GLN A 176 9.88 -14.30 39.18
CA GLN A 176 11.01 -14.59 40.08
C GLN A 176 10.41 -14.77 41.47
N THR A 177 9.83 -15.94 41.72
CA THR A 177 9.56 -16.39 43.08
C THR A 177 10.88 -16.38 43.83
N ASN A 178 10.97 -15.51 44.83
CA ASN A 178 12.02 -15.54 45.84
C ASN A 178 12.07 -16.94 46.45
N ASN A 179 12.99 -17.77 45.97
CA ASN A 179 13.52 -18.90 46.71
C ASN A 179 14.87 -18.46 47.28
N GLN A 180 14.81 -17.83 48.44
CA GLN A 180 15.89 -17.80 49.42
C GLN A 180 15.28 -17.91 50.81
#